data_AF-A0A0F9HNI1-F1
#
_entry.id   AF-A0A0F9HNI1-F1
#
_cell.length_a   1.000
_cell.length_b   1.000
_cell.length_c   1.000
_cell.angle_alpha   90.00
_cell.angle_beta   90.00
_cell.angle_gamma   90.00
#
_symmetry.space_group_name_H-M   'P 1'
#
loop_
_entity.id
_entity.type
_entity.pdbx_description
1 polymer ?
#
loop_
_entity_poly.entity_id
_entity_poly.type
_entity_poly.pdbx_seq_one_letter_code
_entity_poly.pdbx_strand_id
1 'polypeptide(L)' 'MKFLDQFTKDLKRSGLEVGASQPPRYWLSSGNYALNKIISGSFLRAIPQGRIQCFAGNS' A
#
# COMPACT_ATOMS: atom_id res chain seq x y z
N MET A 1 27.68 4.44 -3.80
CA MET A 1 26.24 4.60 -3.48
C MET A 1 25.63 5.94 -3.93
N LYS A 2 26.24 6.70 -4.86
CA LYS A 2 25.73 8.02 -5.28
C LYS A 2 24.40 8.00 -6.04
N PHE A 3 24.07 6.89 -6.72
CA PHE A 3 22.86 6.77 -7.53
C PHE A 3 21.57 6.73 -6.69
N LEU A 4 21.55 5.90 -5.64
CA LEU A 4 20.38 5.76 -4.75
C LEU A 4 20.06 7.07 -4.00
N ASP A 5 21.09 7.80 -3.57
CA ASP A 5 20.92 9.09 -2.88
C ASP A 5 20.40 10.18 -3.82
N GLN A 6 20.81 10.18 -5.09
CA GLN A 6 20.30 11.09 -6.09
C GLN A 6 18.84 10.76 -6.44
N PHE A 7 18.55 9.47 -6.66
CA PHE A 7 17.21 8.99 -7.00
C PHE A 7 16.18 9.29 -5.91
N THR A 8 16.52 9.09 -4.63
CA THR A 8 15.63 9.41 -3.51
C THR A 8 15.40 10.92 -3.34
N LYS A 9 16.39 11.76 -3.66
CA LYS A 9 16.23 13.23 -3.66
C LYS A 9 15.32 13.71 -4.79
N ASP A 10 15.48 13.15 -5.98
CA ASP A 10 14.67 13.53 -7.15
C ASP A 10 13.19 13.12 -6.96
N LEU A 11 12.93 11.97 -6.31
CA LEU A 11 11.59 11.54 -5.92
C LEU A 11 10.94 12.43 -4.86
N LYS A 12 11.69 12.86 -3.84
CA LYS A 12 11.18 13.82 -2.85
C LYS A 12 10.81 15.16 -3.48
N ARG A 13 11.57 15.60 -4.49
CA ARG A 13 11.32 16.87 -5.20
C ARG A 13 10.06 16.82 -6.07
N SER A 14 9.69 15.66 -6.59
CA SER A 14 8.46 15.47 -7.37
C SER A 14 7.20 15.27 -6.51
N GLY A 15 7.30 15.45 -5.18
CA GLY A 15 6.17 15.30 -4.26
C GLY A 15 5.71 13.85 -4.10
N LEU A 16 6.47 12.89 -4.65
CA LEU A 16 6.22 11.46 -4.49
C LEU A 16 6.88 11.02 -3.18
N GLU A 17 6.07 10.76 -2.15
CA GLU A 17 6.53 10.08 -0.95
C GLU A 17 6.91 8.63 -1.30
N VAL A 18 8.16 8.40 -1.64
CA VAL A 18 8.72 7.07 -1.86
C VAL A 18 9.32 6.58 -0.54
N GLY A 19 8.48 5.95 0.27
CA GLY A 19 8.79 5.40 1.57
C GLY A 19 7.52 4.89 2.25
N ALA A 20 7.67 4.12 3.34
CA ALA A 20 6.55 3.60 4.12
C ALA A 20 5.80 4.76 4.79
N SER A 21 4.88 5.38 4.05
CA SER A 21 3.91 6.31 4.60
C SER A 21 3.22 5.64 5.78
N GLN A 22 2.92 6.44 6.82
CA GLN A 22 2.40 5.94 8.08
C GLN A 22 1.27 4.93 7.82
N PRO A 23 1.27 3.79 8.53
CA PRO A 23 0.24 2.78 8.31
C PRO A 23 -1.14 3.46 8.50
N PRO A 24 -2.08 3.24 7.57
CA PRO A 24 -3.37 3.91 7.60
C PRO A 24 -4.10 3.57 8.90
N ARG A 25 -4.69 4.59 9.53
CA ARG A 25 -5.36 4.47 10.83
C ARG A 25 -6.62 3.60 10.75
N TYR A 26 -7.31 3.65 9.61
CA TYR A 26 -8.57 2.95 9.39
C TYR A 26 -8.45 1.94 8.24
N TRP A 27 -9.04 0.77 8.48
CA TRP A 27 -9.08 -0.36 7.57
C TRP A 27 -10.50 -0.88 7.48
N LEU A 28 -10.89 -1.26 6.28
CA LEU A 28 -12.15 -1.95 6.02
C LEU A 28 -11.86 -3.45 5.83
N SER A 29 -12.70 -4.29 6.44
CA SER A 29 -12.67 -5.73 6.19
C SER A 29 -13.47 -6.06 4.93
N SER A 30 -13.00 -7.02 4.12
CA SER A 30 -13.76 -7.50 2.94
C SER A 30 -14.89 -8.49 3.31
N GLY A 31 -15.02 -8.85 4.59
CA GLY A 31 -15.92 -9.92 5.04
C GLY A 31 -15.36 -11.34 4.82
N ASN A 32 -14.21 -11.48 4.14
CA ASN A 32 -13.55 -12.76 3.91
C ASN A 32 -12.15 -12.77 4.51
N TYR A 33 -11.90 -13.67 5.45
CA TYR A 33 -10.61 -13.78 6.16
C TYR A 33 -9.45 -14.22 5.27
N ALA A 34 -9.69 -15.13 4.32
CA ALA A 34 -8.66 -15.55 3.38
C ALA A 34 -8.27 -14.40 2.43
N LEU A 35 -9.26 -13.67 1.92
CA LEU A 35 -9.04 -12.52 1.06
C LEU A 35 -8.31 -11.39 1.79
N ASN A 36 -8.72 -11.07 3.03
CA ASN A 36 -8.04 -10.12 3.89
C ASN A 36 -6.55 -10.51 4.06
N LYS A 37 -6.29 -11.80 4.31
CA LYS A 37 -4.94 -12.33 4.51
C LYS A 37 -4.07 -12.20 3.25
N ILE A 38 -4.63 -12.46 2.07
CA ILE A 38 -3.92 -12.35 0.79
C ILE A 38 -3.58 -10.88 0.49
N ILE A 39 -4.52 -9.97 0.75
CA ILE A 39 -4.37 -8.55 0.41
C ILE A 39 -3.43 -7.80 1.35
N SER A 40 -3.61 -7.97 2.66
CA SER A 40 -2.96 -7.13 3.68
C SER A 40 -2.01 -7.89 4.60
N GLY A 41 -2.01 -9.23 4.55
CA GLY A 41 -1.33 -10.08 5.52
C GLY A 41 -2.04 -10.18 6.88
N SER A 42 -3.18 -9.50 7.09
CA SER A 42 -4.00 -9.54 8.30
C SER A 42 -5.36 -10.18 8.03
N PHE A 43 -5.89 -10.94 8.98
CA PHE A 43 -7.24 -11.51 8.84
C PHE A 43 -8.34 -10.46 9.03
N LEU A 44 -8.10 -9.37 9.76
CA LEU A 44 -9.14 -8.39 10.09
C LEU A 44 -9.12 -7.13 9.20
N ARG A 45 -8.08 -6.98 8.38
CA ARG A 45 -7.86 -5.78 7.57
C ARG A 45 -7.76 -6.20 6.11
N ALA A 46 -8.47 -5.54 5.20
CA ALA A 46 -8.26 -5.70 3.76
C ALA A 46 -7.86 -4.37 3.14
N ILE A 47 -8.82 -3.45 3.04
CA ILE A 47 -8.66 -2.23 2.26
C ILE A 47 -8.33 -1.08 3.22
N PRO A 48 -7.15 -0.46 3.10
CA PRO A 48 -6.83 0.73 3.87
C PRO A 48 -7.57 1.96 3.32
N GLN A 49 -8.10 2.79 4.21
CA GLN A 49 -8.73 4.05 3.80
C GLN A 49 -7.70 4.98 3.14
N GLY A 50 -8.07 5.58 2.01
CA GLY A 50 -7.19 6.49 1.26
C GLY A 50 -6.28 5.79 0.23
N ARG A 51 -6.47 4.47 0.00
CA ARG A 51 -5.83 3.76 -1.11
C ARG A 51 -6.87 3.14 -2.03
N ILE A 52 -6.53 3.04 -3.31
CA ILE A 52 -7.35 2.39 -4.32
C ILE A 52 -6.84 0.96 -4.49
N GLN A 53 -7.76 0.00 -4.57
CA GLN A 53 -7.45 -1.41 -4.77
C GLN A 53 -8.28 -1.94 -5.95
N CYS A 54 -7.61 -2.56 -6.93
CA CYS A 54 -8.25 -3.15 -8.10
C CYS A 54 -8.35 -4.67 -7.91
N PHE A 55 -9.53 -5.22 -8.17
CA PHE A 55 -9.76 -6.66 -8.24
C PHE A 55 -9.78 -7.08 -9.70
N ALA A 56 -8.80 -7.88 -10.11
CA ALA A 56 -8.74 -8.48 -11.45
C ALA A 56 -8.73 -9.99 -11.28
N GLY A 57 -9.81 -10.66 -11.72
CA GLY A 57 -9.88 -12.11 -11.79
C GLY A 57 -9.12 -12.62 -13.03
N ASN A 58 -8.63 -13.85 -12.96
CA ASN A 58 -8.19 -14.57 -14.16
C ASN A 58 -9.43 -14.93 -14.99
N SER A 59 -9.60 -14.29 -16.14
CA SER A 59 -10.56 -14.71 -17.16
C SER A 59 -9.96 -15.71 -18.12
#